data_AF-A0AAD8Y5W8-F1
#
_entry.id   AF-A0AAD8Y5W8-F1
#
_cell.length_a   1.000
_cell.length_b   1.000
_cell.length_c   1.000
_cell.angle_alpha   90.00
_cell.angle_beta   90.00
_cell.angle_gamma   90.00
#
_symmetry.space_group_name_H-M   'P 1'
#
loop_
_entity.id
_entity.type
_entity.pdbx_description
1 polymer ?
#
loop_
_entity_poly.entity_id
_entity_poly.type
_entity_poly.pdbx_seq_one_letter_code
_entity_poly.pdbx_strand_id
1 'polypeptide(L)'
;MPFDKEFSRPLDTMLIETHKLVGCFNEDCRASNPSKRCSKCGVAVYCSKKCQKADWNDREDPHKRICQVYCNNTNPKDWKGEKGQQFPVPVGLAAVGLMPLEYLWMTMRNRADLFFDEVNRVLEANHERHHEKKIGLIVNVMYNLSRPMLQGSMTFHDSDGSTLINGDTIPGGTETAYYILFEPIGEGSEDVRKRLHPTFGGGDISEELRLRAVEILKVFIQIVNEHGLHINLLSYQRGLMWMSDDDFRDGAAKELEEANGGRRIGWTPDIGYAMEDSVLAASKAAFG
;
A
#
# COMPACT_ATOMS: atom_id res chain seq x y z
N MET A 1 21.04 -7.81 -1.39
CA MET A 1 20.09 -6.80 -0.90
C MET A 1 20.48 -6.47 0.52
N PRO A 2 20.65 -5.17 0.85
CA PRO A 2 20.95 -4.74 2.22
C PRO A 2 19.73 -4.84 3.15
N PHE A 3 18.51 -4.89 2.59
CA PHE A 3 17.29 -5.15 3.32
C PHE A 3 17.24 -6.60 3.82
N ASP A 4 16.73 -6.78 5.03
CA ASP A 4 16.48 -8.08 5.61
C ASP A 4 15.52 -8.86 4.70
N LYS A 5 15.88 -10.09 4.33
CA LYS A 5 15.00 -10.99 3.56
C LYS A 5 13.71 -11.29 4.31
N GLU A 6 13.73 -11.11 5.63
CA GLU A 6 12.60 -11.24 6.51
C GLU A 6 11.79 -9.95 6.66
N PHE A 7 12.18 -8.80 6.10
CA PHE A 7 11.40 -7.55 6.13
C PHE A 7 9.95 -7.71 5.62
N SER A 8 9.70 -8.70 4.77
CA SER A 8 8.36 -9.07 4.29
C SER A 8 7.58 -9.99 5.26
N ARG A 9 8.23 -10.73 6.17
CA ARG A 9 7.57 -11.59 7.17
C ARG A 9 6.76 -10.84 8.22
N PRO A 10 7.15 -9.62 8.66
CA PRO A 10 6.29 -8.76 9.46
C PRO A 10 4.94 -8.49 8.81
N LEU A 11 4.83 -8.47 7.47
CA LEU A 11 3.54 -8.27 6.80
C LEU A 11 2.59 -9.46 7.04
N ASP A 12 3.11 -10.69 6.97
CA ASP A 12 2.34 -11.89 7.33
C ASP A 12 1.91 -11.83 8.80
N THR A 13 2.82 -11.41 9.68
CA THR A 13 2.55 -11.25 11.12
C THR A 13 1.48 -10.20 11.39
N MET A 14 1.56 -9.04 10.74
CA MET A 14 0.54 -7.99 10.80
C MET A 14 -0.80 -8.49 10.30
N LEU A 15 -0.84 -9.26 9.21
CA LEU A 15 -2.06 -9.89 8.73
C LEU A 15 -2.69 -10.83 9.78
N ILE A 16 -1.86 -11.65 10.40
CA ILE A 16 -2.29 -12.57 11.46
C ILE A 16 -2.81 -11.79 12.67
N GLU A 17 -2.15 -10.71 13.06
CA GLU A 17 -2.54 -9.86 14.17
C GLU A 17 -3.85 -9.13 13.88
N THR A 18 -3.97 -8.49 12.72
CA THR A 18 -5.21 -7.85 12.28
C THR A 18 -6.37 -8.85 12.22
N HIS A 19 -6.13 -10.10 11.78
CA HIS A 19 -7.17 -11.13 11.80
C HIS A 19 -7.49 -11.70 13.18
N LYS A 20 -6.51 -11.79 14.09
CA LYS A 20 -6.78 -12.15 15.48
C LYS A 20 -7.74 -11.15 16.14
N LEU A 21 -7.71 -9.88 15.73
CA LEU A 21 -8.64 -8.85 16.20
C LEU A 21 -10.08 -9.09 15.70
N VAL A 22 -10.24 -9.67 14.50
CA VAL A 22 -11.56 -10.02 13.94
C VAL A 22 -12.10 -11.36 14.48
N GLY A 23 -11.21 -12.21 15.04
CA GLY A 23 -11.58 -13.50 15.61
C GLY A 23 -11.70 -14.61 14.57
N CYS A 24 -12.42 -15.68 14.91
CA CYS A 24 -12.59 -16.83 14.02
C CYS A 24 -13.25 -16.42 12.69
N PHE A 25 -12.64 -16.81 11.56
CA PHE A 25 -13.13 -16.48 10.21
C PHE A 25 -14.55 -16.99 9.91
N ASN A 26 -14.98 -18.05 10.60
CA ASN A 26 -16.39 -18.41 10.62
C ASN A 26 -17.19 -17.39 11.43
N GLU A 27 -18.00 -16.58 10.74
CA GLU A 27 -18.80 -15.49 11.32
C GLU A 27 -19.78 -15.95 12.40
N ASP A 28 -20.23 -17.20 12.37
CA ASP A 28 -21.10 -17.78 13.39
C ASP A 28 -20.36 -18.08 14.71
N CYS A 29 -19.03 -18.17 14.66
CA CYS A 29 -18.23 -18.56 15.82
C CYS A 29 -17.79 -17.36 16.66
N ARG A 30 -17.36 -16.25 16.01
CA ARG A 30 -16.86 -14.98 16.60
C ARG A 30 -15.93 -15.08 17.81
N ALA A 31 -15.31 -16.22 18.05
CA ALA A 31 -14.44 -16.41 19.20
C ALA A 31 -13.16 -15.61 18.98
N SER A 32 -12.70 -14.92 20.04
CA SER A 32 -11.65 -13.90 19.99
C SER A 32 -10.22 -14.43 19.93
N ASN A 33 -10.01 -15.76 19.85
CA ASN A 33 -8.68 -16.39 19.83
C ASN A 33 -8.60 -17.62 18.92
N PRO A 34 -8.85 -17.52 17.61
CA PRO A 34 -8.57 -18.60 16.67
C PRO A 34 -7.06 -18.81 16.51
N SER A 35 -6.62 -20.06 16.32
CA SER A 35 -5.19 -20.39 16.17
C SER A 35 -4.89 -21.29 14.98
N LYS A 36 -5.90 -21.91 14.36
CA LYS A 36 -5.72 -22.87 13.28
C LYS A 36 -5.85 -22.17 11.93
N ARG A 37 -4.75 -22.12 11.19
CA ARG A 37 -4.72 -21.48 9.86
C ARG A 37 -5.25 -22.42 8.79
N CYS A 38 -5.85 -21.82 7.76
CA CYS A 38 -6.07 -22.51 6.51
C CYS A 38 -4.73 -22.98 5.93
N SER A 39 -4.59 -24.27 5.67
CA SER A 39 -3.36 -24.84 5.12
C SER A 39 -3.10 -24.44 3.67
N LYS A 40 -4.09 -23.87 2.97
CA LYS A 40 -3.97 -23.47 1.57
C LYS A 40 -3.52 -22.02 1.46
N CYS A 41 -4.33 -21.07 1.94
CA CYS A 41 -3.99 -19.64 1.85
C CYS A 41 -3.07 -19.15 2.96
N GLY A 42 -2.99 -19.83 4.10
CA GLY A 42 -2.23 -19.37 5.27
C GLY A 42 -2.85 -18.17 6.01
N VAL A 43 -3.83 -17.49 5.42
CA VAL A 43 -4.45 -16.25 5.92
C VAL A 43 -5.59 -16.52 6.89
N ALA A 44 -6.64 -17.23 6.46
CA ALA A 44 -7.83 -17.44 7.28
C ALA A 44 -7.53 -18.26 8.55
N VAL A 45 -8.00 -17.79 9.70
CA VAL A 45 -7.77 -18.40 11.02
C VAL A 45 -9.08 -18.86 11.67
N TYR A 46 -9.07 -20.07 12.21
CA TYR A 46 -10.22 -20.74 12.79
C TYR A 46 -9.93 -21.26 14.19
N CYS A 47 -10.96 -21.35 15.03
CA CYS A 47 -10.87 -22.07 16.31
C CYS A 47 -10.79 -23.59 16.11
N SER A 48 -11.41 -24.11 15.06
CA SER A 48 -11.51 -25.56 14.83
C SER A 48 -11.62 -25.91 13.34
N LYS A 49 -11.31 -27.18 13.02
CA LYS A 49 -11.60 -27.74 11.69
C LYS A 49 -13.10 -27.72 11.35
N LYS A 50 -13.97 -27.72 12.37
CA LYS A 50 -15.43 -27.59 12.18
C LYS A 50 -15.77 -26.19 11.65
N CYS A 51 -15.22 -25.14 12.27
CA CYS A 51 -15.40 -23.76 11.81
C CYS A 51 -14.87 -23.59 10.39
N GLN A 52 -13.67 -24.10 10.10
CA GLN A 52 -13.11 -24.06 8.76
C GLN A 52 -14.01 -24.77 7.74
N LYS A 53 -14.55 -25.95 8.05
CA LYS A 53 -15.44 -26.68 7.13
C LYS A 53 -16.79 -25.99 6.92
N ALA A 54 -17.33 -25.35 7.97
CA ALA A 54 -18.57 -24.60 7.87
C ALA A 54 -18.38 -23.42 6.91
N ASP A 55 -17.40 -22.57 7.19
CA ASP A 55 -17.03 -21.41 6.38
C ASP A 55 -16.60 -21.80 4.95
N TRP A 56 -15.86 -22.89 4.78
CA TRP A 56 -15.48 -23.39 3.46
C TRP A 56 -16.68 -23.75 2.57
N ASN A 57 -17.78 -24.18 3.18
CA ASN A 57 -18.99 -24.63 2.49
C ASN A 57 -20.18 -23.69 2.73
N ASP A 58 -19.93 -22.46 3.18
CA ASP A 58 -20.98 -21.48 3.36
C ASP A 58 -21.77 -21.28 2.05
N ARG A 59 -23.07 -21.01 2.19
CA ARG A 59 -23.97 -20.92 1.04
C ARG A 59 -23.91 -19.56 0.36
N GLU A 60 -23.71 -18.50 1.13
CA GLU A 60 -23.70 -17.13 0.63
C GLU A 60 -22.28 -16.75 0.23
N ASP A 61 -21.32 -16.87 1.16
CA ASP A 61 -19.92 -16.48 0.95
C ASP A 61 -18.92 -17.55 1.43
N PRO A 62 -18.75 -18.66 0.66
CA PRO A 62 -17.83 -19.70 1.07
C PRO A 62 -16.37 -19.26 0.92
N HIS A 63 -15.58 -19.42 1.99
CA HIS A 63 -14.15 -19.11 1.97
C HIS A 63 -13.40 -19.76 0.80
N LYS A 64 -13.85 -20.90 0.27
CA LYS A 64 -13.23 -21.52 -0.91
C LYS A 64 -13.10 -20.56 -2.12
N ARG A 65 -13.98 -19.57 -2.27
CA ARG A 65 -13.94 -18.55 -3.34
C ARG A 65 -12.76 -17.60 -3.13
N ILE A 66 -12.70 -16.95 -1.97
CA ILE A 66 -11.65 -15.98 -1.64
C ILE A 66 -10.31 -16.65 -1.28
N CYS A 67 -10.31 -17.93 -0.89
CA CYS A 67 -9.09 -18.66 -0.54
C CYS A 67 -8.09 -18.67 -1.69
N GLN A 68 -8.58 -18.82 -2.93
CA GLN A 68 -7.70 -18.80 -4.11
C GLN A 68 -7.15 -17.40 -4.37
N VAL A 69 -7.96 -16.37 -4.14
CA VAL A 69 -7.52 -14.96 -4.23
C VAL A 69 -6.38 -14.72 -3.25
N TYR A 70 -6.49 -15.17 -2.01
CA TYR A 70 -5.38 -15.05 -1.07
C TYR A 70 -4.14 -15.80 -1.54
N CYS A 71 -4.26 -17.05 -2.00
CA CYS A 71 -3.09 -17.81 -2.47
C CYS A 71 -2.36 -17.09 -3.60
N ASN A 72 -3.12 -16.55 -4.56
CA ASN A 72 -2.56 -15.82 -5.69
C ASN A 72 -1.80 -14.57 -5.22
N ASN A 73 -2.22 -13.92 -4.12
CA ASN A 73 -1.67 -12.66 -3.63
C ASN A 73 -0.65 -12.79 -2.49
N THR A 74 -0.63 -13.91 -1.75
CA THR A 74 0.28 -14.14 -0.61
C THR A 74 1.52 -14.94 -0.97
N ASN A 75 1.43 -15.80 -1.99
CA ASN A 75 2.52 -16.70 -2.34
C ASN A 75 3.14 -16.28 -3.70
N PRO A 76 4.40 -15.83 -3.71
CA PRO A 76 5.10 -15.48 -4.95
C PRO A 76 5.13 -16.61 -5.99
N LYS A 77 5.04 -17.87 -5.55
CA LYS A 77 5.01 -19.05 -6.44
C LYS A 77 3.63 -19.32 -7.07
N ASP A 78 2.56 -18.85 -6.44
CA ASP A 78 1.19 -19.06 -6.90
C ASP A 78 0.63 -17.83 -7.65
N TRP A 79 1.39 -16.73 -7.69
CA TRP A 79 1.07 -15.54 -8.47
C TRP A 79 1.05 -15.85 -9.97
N LYS A 80 -0.09 -15.56 -10.62
CA LYS A 80 -0.32 -15.80 -12.07
C LYS A 80 -0.49 -14.53 -12.90
N GLY A 81 -0.50 -13.35 -12.29
CA GLY A 81 -0.55 -12.07 -13.04
C GLY A 81 0.83 -11.61 -13.48
N GLU A 82 0.95 -10.37 -13.98
CA GLU A 82 2.25 -9.81 -14.34
C GLU A 82 3.18 -9.76 -13.12
N LYS A 83 4.45 -10.12 -13.28
CA LYS A 83 5.44 -10.06 -12.19
C LYS A 83 5.47 -8.62 -11.64
N GLY A 84 5.14 -8.45 -10.36
CA GLY A 84 5.13 -7.14 -9.68
C GLY A 84 3.76 -6.66 -9.21
N GLN A 85 2.66 -7.29 -9.65
CA GLN A 85 1.29 -6.94 -9.24
C GLN A 85 0.83 -7.65 -7.94
N GLN A 86 1.73 -7.97 -7.00
CA GLN A 86 1.29 -8.52 -5.72
C GLN A 86 0.50 -7.46 -4.94
N PHE A 87 -0.78 -7.74 -4.68
CA PHE A 87 -1.61 -6.84 -3.88
C PHE A 87 -1.39 -7.12 -2.39
N PRO A 88 -1.41 -6.09 -1.53
CA PRO A 88 -1.42 -6.31 -0.10
C PRO A 88 -2.72 -7.04 0.21
N VAL A 89 -2.58 -8.19 0.84
CA VAL A 89 -3.69 -8.95 1.38
C VAL A 89 -4.65 -8.08 2.21
N PRO A 90 -4.20 -7.09 3.03
CA PRO A 90 -5.12 -6.19 3.74
C PRO A 90 -6.08 -5.44 2.82
N VAL A 91 -5.58 -4.98 1.67
CA VAL A 91 -6.37 -4.25 0.69
C VAL A 91 -7.43 -5.18 0.07
N GLY A 92 -7.04 -6.39 -0.32
CA GLY A 92 -7.97 -7.39 -0.84
C GLY A 92 -9.03 -7.79 0.19
N LEU A 93 -8.67 -7.86 1.48
CA LEU A 93 -9.58 -8.15 2.58
C LEU A 93 -10.62 -7.08 2.81
N ALA A 94 -10.19 -5.81 2.83
CA ALA A 94 -11.10 -4.69 2.98
C ALA A 94 -12.09 -4.61 1.80
N ALA A 95 -11.62 -4.96 0.61
CA ALA A 95 -12.43 -4.97 -0.61
C ALA A 95 -13.58 -5.95 -0.63
N VAL A 96 -13.48 -7.02 0.16
CA VAL A 96 -14.52 -8.04 0.30
C VAL A 96 -15.28 -7.91 1.62
N GLY A 97 -15.07 -6.82 2.37
CA GLY A 97 -15.75 -6.57 3.65
C GLY A 97 -15.23 -7.39 4.83
N LEU A 98 -14.15 -8.17 4.65
CA LEU A 98 -13.58 -9.04 5.68
C LEU A 98 -12.52 -8.35 6.56
N MET A 99 -12.20 -7.10 6.25
CA MET A 99 -11.41 -6.22 7.10
C MET A 99 -12.10 -4.84 7.15
N PRO A 100 -12.45 -4.35 8.35
CA PRO A 100 -12.93 -2.98 8.48
C PRO A 100 -11.85 -1.98 8.04
N LEU A 101 -12.26 -0.86 7.45
CA LEU A 101 -11.34 0.12 6.86
C LEU A 101 -10.35 0.69 7.86
N GLU A 102 -10.76 0.88 9.11
CA GLU A 102 -9.87 1.36 10.17
C GLU A 102 -8.66 0.44 10.39
N TYR A 103 -8.86 -0.88 10.26
CA TYR A 103 -7.79 -1.86 10.37
C TYR A 103 -6.91 -1.86 9.14
N LEU A 104 -7.46 -1.63 7.95
CA LEU A 104 -6.66 -1.45 6.75
C LEU A 104 -5.71 -0.27 6.93
N TRP A 105 -6.21 0.89 7.34
CA TRP A 105 -5.39 2.09 7.53
C TRP A 105 -4.31 1.89 8.58
N MET A 106 -4.67 1.30 9.73
CA MET A 106 -3.70 0.93 10.76
C MET A 106 -2.62 -0.01 10.20
N THR A 107 -3.01 -1.00 9.40
CA THR A 107 -2.07 -1.94 8.78
C THR A 107 -1.14 -1.24 7.78
N MET A 108 -1.64 -0.28 6.99
CA MET A 108 -0.78 0.47 6.05
C MET A 108 0.19 1.41 6.80
N ARG A 109 -0.25 2.06 7.89
CA ARG A 109 0.63 2.89 8.74
C ARG A 109 1.72 2.07 9.41
N ASN A 110 1.37 0.96 10.06
CA ASN A 110 2.35 0.04 10.65
C ASN A 110 3.36 -0.47 9.61
N ARG A 111 2.93 -0.63 8.34
CA ARG A 111 3.82 -1.04 7.25
C ARG A 111 4.80 0.08 6.88
N ALA A 112 4.37 1.34 6.92
CA ALA A 112 5.25 2.48 6.73
C ALA A 112 6.31 2.55 7.85
N ASP A 113 5.90 2.40 9.11
CA ASP A 113 6.82 2.43 10.27
C ASP A 113 7.92 1.38 10.15
N LEU A 114 7.54 0.13 9.85
CA LEU A 114 8.50 -0.96 9.62
C LEU A 114 9.47 -0.65 8.49
N PHE A 115 8.99 0.00 7.42
CA PHE A 115 9.85 0.41 6.32
C PHE A 115 10.83 1.51 6.75
N PHE A 116 10.38 2.50 7.51
CA PHE A 116 11.25 3.56 8.01
C PHE A 116 12.36 3.00 8.90
N ASP A 117 12.01 2.08 9.81
CA ASP A 117 12.97 1.42 10.69
C ASP A 117 14.01 0.64 9.90
N GLU A 118 13.58 -0.08 8.87
CA GLU A 118 14.49 -0.86 8.02
C GLU A 118 15.40 0.03 7.17
N VAL A 119 14.87 1.10 6.59
CA VAL A 119 15.67 2.11 5.87
C VAL A 119 16.70 2.73 6.81
N ASN A 120 16.30 3.11 8.02
CA ASN A 120 17.22 3.66 9.02
C ASN A 120 18.33 2.67 9.36
N ARG A 121 18.01 1.39 9.60
CA ARG A 121 19.00 0.34 9.86
C ARG A 121 20.01 0.23 8.72
N VAL A 122 19.55 0.26 7.48
CA VAL A 122 20.42 0.20 6.28
C VAL A 122 21.30 1.44 6.18
N LEU A 123 20.73 2.63 6.37
CA LEU A 123 21.47 3.89 6.31
C LEU A 123 22.53 4.01 7.41
N GLU A 124 22.21 3.58 8.64
CA GLU A 124 23.14 3.63 9.77
C GLU A 124 24.31 2.65 9.60
N ALA A 125 24.02 1.45 9.09
CA ALA A 125 25.06 0.49 8.73
C ALA A 125 26.02 1.01 7.63
N ASN A 126 25.60 2.03 6.87
CA ASN A 126 26.34 2.62 5.75
C ASN A 126 26.53 4.14 5.91
N HIS A 127 26.62 4.65 7.15
CA HIS A 127 26.61 6.09 7.44
C HIS A 127 27.75 6.89 6.78
N GLU A 128 28.91 6.27 6.56
CA GLU A 128 30.05 6.89 5.86
C GLU A 128 29.71 7.24 4.40
N ARG A 129 28.71 6.56 3.83
CA ARG A 129 28.29 6.70 2.42
C ARG A 129 27.02 7.52 2.28
N HIS A 130 26.08 7.34 3.21
CA HIS A 130 24.82 8.07 3.21
C HIS A 130 24.85 9.15 4.29
N HIS A 131 25.37 10.32 3.91
CA HIS A 131 25.34 11.50 4.78
C HIS A 131 23.92 12.05 4.98
N GLU A 132 23.00 11.71 4.08
CA GLU A 132 21.61 12.17 4.11
C GLU A 132 20.65 10.97 4.07
N LYS A 133 19.70 10.95 5.00
CA LYS A 133 18.71 9.89 5.15
C LYS A 133 17.47 10.15 4.26
N LYS A 134 17.61 9.85 2.96
CA LYS A 134 16.64 10.18 1.90
C LYS A 134 15.79 9.00 1.45
N ILE A 135 14.54 9.29 1.12
CA ILE A 135 13.57 8.36 0.53
C ILE A 135 12.78 9.03 -0.60
N GLY A 136 12.37 8.24 -1.60
CA GLY A 136 11.39 8.64 -2.60
C GLY A 136 9.98 8.21 -2.20
N LEU A 137 8.99 8.97 -2.61
CA LEU A 137 7.56 8.69 -2.43
C LEU A 137 6.88 8.72 -3.80
N ILE A 138 6.05 7.73 -4.11
CA ILE A 138 5.20 7.70 -5.29
C ILE A 138 3.76 7.74 -4.80
N VAL A 139 2.95 8.68 -5.28
CA VAL A 139 1.56 8.86 -4.82
C VAL A 139 0.59 9.03 -5.99
N ASN A 140 -0.64 8.56 -5.77
CA ASN A 140 -1.73 8.67 -6.73
C ASN A 140 -3.06 8.75 -5.99
N VAL A 141 -4.08 9.33 -6.62
CA VAL A 141 -5.47 9.14 -6.19
C VAL A 141 -6.10 8.07 -7.07
N MET A 142 -6.67 7.06 -6.42
CA MET A 142 -7.44 6.02 -7.07
C MET A 142 -8.87 6.01 -6.57
N TYR A 143 -9.77 5.49 -7.40
CA TYR A 143 -11.14 5.22 -6.97
C TYR A 143 -11.21 3.78 -6.43
N ASN A 144 -11.40 3.63 -5.12
CA ASN A 144 -11.36 2.35 -4.45
C ASN A 144 -12.42 2.25 -3.35
N LEU A 145 -13.06 1.08 -3.21
CA LEU A 145 -14.09 0.84 -2.17
C LEU A 145 -15.21 1.89 -2.16
N SER A 146 -15.60 2.35 -3.35
CA SER A 146 -16.60 3.42 -3.57
C SER A 146 -16.17 4.84 -3.15
N ARG A 147 -14.89 5.09 -2.87
CA ARG A 147 -14.37 6.40 -2.47
C ARG A 147 -13.05 6.75 -3.18
N PRO A 148 -12.74 8.04 -3.42
CA PRO A 148 -11.40 8.46 -3.80
C PRO A 148 -10.43 8.25 -2.63
N MET A 149 -9.30 7.60 -2.91
CA MET A 149 -8.27 7.25 -1.93
C MET A 149 -6.91 7.72 -2.40
N LEU A 150 -6.18 8.37 -1.51
CA LEU A 150 -4.77 8.67 -1.72
C LEU A 150 -3.95 7.44 -1.36
N GLN A 151 -3.27 6.87 -2.35
CA GLN A 151 -2.37 5.74 -2.20
C GLN A 151 -0.93 6.20 -2.42
N GLY A 152 0.03 5.54 -1.75
CA GLY A 152 1.43 5.69 -2.07
C GLY A 152 2.30 4.44 -1.86
N SER A 153 3.46 4.46 -2.51
CA SER A 153 4.59 3.56 -2.31
C SER A 153 5.84 4.36 -2.00
N MET A 154 6.77 3.81 -1.25
CA MET A 154 8.06 4.44 -0.99
C MET A 154 9.19 3.68 -1.62
N THR A 155 10.21 4.42 -2.02
CA THR A 155 11.42 3.90 -2.61
C THR A 155 12.63 4.34 -1.81
N PHE A 156 13.60 3.44 -1.70
CA PHE A 156 14.92 3.74 -1.19
C PHE A 156 15.92 3.37 -2.28
N HIS A 157 16.73 4.34 -2.70
CA HIS A 157 17.75 4.14 -3.72
C HIS A 157 19.13 4.01 -3.07
N ASP A 158 19.70 2.82 -3.15
CA ASP A 158 21.07 2.49 -2.79
C ASP A 158 21.93 2.52 -4.06
N SER A 159 22.76 3.56 -4.24
CA SER A 159 23.60 3.71 -5.43
C SER A 159 24.64 2.61 -5.63
N ASP A 160 25.06 1.93 -4.55
CA ASP A 160 26.02 0.82 -4.60
C ASP A 160 25.33 -0.55 -4.59
N GLY A 161 24.01 -0.55 -4.36
CA GLY A 161 23.18 -1.73 -4.46
C GLY A 161 23.24 -2.33 -5.85
N SER A 162 22.72 -3.53 -5.98
CA SER A 162 22.61 -4.18 -7.29
C SER A 162 21.23 -4.76 -7.45
N THR A 163 20.48 -4.27 -8.43
CA THR A 163 19.19 -4.85 -8.80
C THR A 163 19.41 -5.90 -9.89
N LEU A 164 18.79 -7.08 -9.74
CA LEU A 164 18.69 -8.05 -10.84
C LEU A 164 17.47 -7.71 -11.69
N ILE A 165 17.67 -7.21 -12.90
CA ILE A 165 16.60 -6.98 -13.88
C ILE A 165 16.78 -7.96 -15.03
N ASN A 166 15.82 -8.87 -15.23
CA ASN A 166 15.88 -9.90 -16.27
C ASN A 166 17.14 -10.78 -16.28
N GLY A 167 17.79 -10.93 -15.12
CA GLY A 167 19.02 -11.72 -14.96
C GLY A 167 20.31 -10.90 -15.03
N ASP A 168 20.23 -9.63 -15.45
CA ASP A 168 21.36 -8.72 -15.46
C ASP A 168 21.47 -7.96 -14.14
N THR A 169 22.71 -7.84 -13.65
CA THR A 169 23.02 -7.08 -12.43
C THR A 169 23.28 -5.64 -12.81
N ILE A 170 22.36 -4.73 -12.47
CA ILE A 170 22.50 -3.30 -12.74
C ILE A 170 23.03 -2.62 -11.47
N PRO A 171 24.10 -1.80 -11.56
CA PRO A 171 24.55 -0.96 -10.45
C PRO A 171 23.43 0.01 -10.04
N GLY A 172 23.21 0.15 -8.74
CA GLY A 172 22.03 0.81 -8.19
C GLY A 172 20.94 -0.21 -7.81
N GLY A 173 20.64 -0.24 -6.52
CA GLY A 173 19.49 -0.93 -5.93
C GLY A 173 18.36 0.06 -5.68
N THR A 174 17.15 -0.21 -6.16
CA THR A 174 15.96 0.48 -5.66
C THR A 174 15.11 -0.53 -4.92
N GLU A 175 14.96 -0.32 -3.62
CA GLU A 175 14.03 -1.09 -2.80
C GLU A 175 12.72 -0.31 -2.71
N THR A 176 11.60 -0.97 -3.04
CA THR A 176 10.29 -0.34 -3.05
C THR A 176 9.38 -1.02 -2.04
N ALA A 177 8.86 -0.26 -1.08
CA ALA A 177 7.73 -0.67 -0.26
C ALA A 177 6.44 -0.12 -0.83
N TYR A 178 5.60 -1.01 -1.34
CA TYR A 178 4.29 -0.65 -1.87
C TYR A 178 3.25 -0.51 -0.75
N TYR A 179 2.23 0.33 -1.00
CA TYR A 179 1.02 0.47 -0.17
C TYR A 179 1.30 0.88 1.28
N ILE A 180 1.99 2.01 1.43
CA ILE A 180 2.42 2.58 2.73
C ILE A 180 1.58 3.80 3.16
N LEU A 181 0.89 4.42 2.20
CA LEU A 181 -0.06 5.51 2.44
C LEU A 181 -1.37 5.07 1.79
N PHE A 182 -2.46 5.07 2.55
CA PHE A 182 -3.76 4.66 2.05
C PHE A 182 -4.85 5.33 2.88
N GLU A 183 -5.33 6.48 2.41
CA GLU A 183 -6.25 7.33 3.17
C GLU A 183 -7.42 7.79 2.28
N PRO A 184 -8.68 7.75 2.78
CA PRO A 184 -9.80 8.33 2.06
C PRO A 184 -9.64 9.85 2.02
N ILE A 185 -9.81 10.43 0.84
CA ILE A 185 -9.73 11.89 0.68
C ILE A 185 -11.10 12.54 0.48
N GLY A 186 -12.15 11.74 0.34
CA GLY A 186 -13.53 12.22 0.28
C GLY A 186 -14.51 11.11 -0.05
N GLU A 187 -15.73 11.51 -0.39
CA GLU A 187 -16.78 10.59 -0.82
C GLU A 187 -16.73 10.35 -2.34
N GLY A 188 -17.06 9.14 -2.76
CA GLY A 188 -17.09 8.79 -4.17
C GLY A 188 -18.40 9.14 -4.84
N SER A 189 -18.31 9.48 -6.12
CA SER A 189 -19.46 9.56 -7.01
C SER A 189 -19.11 8.90 -8.34
N GLU A 190 -20.13 8.56 -9.14
CA GLU A 190 -19.93 8.06 -10.50
C GLU A 190 -19.12 9.03 -11.38
N ASP A 191 -19.25 10.33 -11.13
CA ASP A 191 -18.45 11.35 -11.80
C ASP A 191 -16.97 11.28 -11.38
N VAL A 192 -16.70 11.22 -10.08
CA VAL A 192 -15.32 11.07 -9.55
C VAL A 192 -14.69 9.79 -10.09
N ARG A 193 -15.44 8.68 -10.12
CA ARG A 193 -15.00 7.41 -10.70
C ARG A 193 -14.63 7.56 -12.17
N LYS A 194 -15.47 8.21 -12.97
CA LYS A 194 -15.20 8.44 -14.40
C LYS A 194 -13.97 9.32 -14.61
N ARG A 195 -13.81 10.39 -13.82
CA ARG A 195 -12.64 11.28 -13.90
C ARG A 195 -11.33 10.60 -13.53
N LEU A 196 -11.35 9.65 -12.60
CA LEU A 196 -10.17 8.88 -12.21
C LEU A 196 -9.93 7.65 -13.11
N HIS A 197 -10.86 7.28 -13.98
CA HIS A 197 -10.77 6.05 -14.78
C HIS A 197 -9.57 6.06 -15.77
N PRO A 198 -8.82 4.95 -15.93
CA PRO A 198 -7.66 4.81 -16.84
C PRO A 198 -7.88 5.26 -18.25
N THR A 199 -8.96 4.76 -18.82
CA THR A 199 -9.23 4.89 -20.24
C THR A 199 -10.03 6.14 -20.56
N PHE A 200 -10.75 6.71 -19.58
CA PHE A 200 -11.84 7.65 -19.84
C PHE A 200 -11.76 8.93 -19.01
N GLY A 201 -10.90 8.96 -18.00
CA GLY A 201 -10.79 10.06 -17.06
C GLY A 201 -9.69 11.05 -17.42
N GLY A 202 -9.94 12.34 -17.18
CA GLY A 202 -8.91 13.38 -17.23
C GLY A 202 -7.92 13.33 -16.06
N GLY A 203 -8.17 12.45 -15.08
CA GLY A 203 -7.27 12.22 -13.96
C GLY A 203 -7.28 13.35 -12.92
N ASP A 204 -8.34 14.14 -12.86
CA ASP A 204 -8.42 15.32 -11.99
C ASP A 204 -9.48 15.17 -10.90
N ILE A 205 -9.17 15.71 -9.72
CA ILE A 205 -10.03 15.72 -8.53
C ILE A 205 -10.49 17.15 -8.23
N SER A 206 -11.60 17.29 -7.50
CA SER A 206 -12.06 18.63 -7.09
C SER A 206 -11.04 19.31 -6.18
N GLU A 207 -11.07 20.65 -6.17
CA GLU A 207 -10.20 21.48 -5.33
C GLU A 207 -10.23 21.07 -3.84
N GLU A 208 -11.42 20.77 -3.31
CA GLU A 208 -11.59 20.23 -1.95
C GLU A 208 -10.76 18.96 -1.71
N LEU A 209 -10.77 18.02 -2.66
CA LEU A 209 -9.99 16.78 -2.57
C LEU A 209 -8.48 17.05 -2.74
N ARG A 210 -8.10 18.08 -3.52
CA ARG A 210 -6.69 18.52 -3.64
C ARG A 210 -6.17 19.02 -2.31
N LEU A 211 -6.90 19.91 -1.65
CA LEU A 211 -6.57 20.42 -0.31
C LEU A 211 -6.45 19.28 0.69
N ARG A 212 -7.40 18.34 0.67
CA ARG A 212 -7.36 17.17 1.55
C ARG A 212 -6.14 16.27 1.29
N ALA A 213 -5.78 16.07 0.02
CA ALA A 213 -4.58 15.31 -0.33
C ALA A 213 -3.30 16.00 0.20
N VAL A 214 -3.21 17.32 0.10
CA VAL A 214 -2.08 18.10 0.65
C VAL A 214 -2.01 17.94 2.17
N GLU A 215 -3.12 18.06 2.90
CA GLU A 215 -3.14 17.85 4.35
C GLU A 215 -2.61 16.47 4.75
N ILE A 216 -3.06 15.41 4.06
CA ILE A 216 -2.65 14.04 4.35
C ILE A 216 -1.16 13.85 4.04
N LEU A 217 -0.68 14.36 2.90
CA LEU A 217 0.74 14.31 2.55
C LEU A 217 1.60 15.08 3.57
N LYS A 218 1.11 16.22 4.06
CA LYS A 218 1.79 17.03 5.08
C LYS A 218 1.99 16.23 6.36
N VAL A 219 0.93 15.59 6.86
CA VAL A 219 1.00 14.72 8.05
C VAL A 219 1.94 13.55 7.81
N PHE A 220 1.86 12.91 6.64
CA PHE A 220 2.74 11.79 6.31
C PHE A 220 4.22 12.19 6.27
N ILE A 221 4.55 13.33 5.66
CA ILE A 221 5.91 13.88 5.64
C ILE A 221 6.43 14.16 7.06
N GLN A 222 5.57 14.67 7.94
CA GLN A 222 5.95 14.89 9.34
C GLN A 222 6.31 13.57 10.05
N ILE A 223 5.51 12.51 9.83
CA ILE A 223 5.81 11.17 10.36
C ILE A 223 7.18 10.69 9.83
N VAL A 224 7.44 10.80 8.52
CA VAL A 224 8.74 10.46 7.92
C VAL A 224 9.90 11.19 8.64
N ASN A 225 9.73 12.49 8.91
CA ASN A 225 10.73 13.29 9.61
C ASN A 225 10.92 12.89 11.07
N GLU A 226 9.86 12.47 11.77
CA GLU A 226 9.95 11.94 13.13
C GLU A 226 10.81 10.68 13.20
N HIS A 227 10.85 9.87 12.12
CA HIS A 227 11.77 8.75 11.96
C HIS A 227 13.18 9.18 11.51
N GLY A 228 13.49 10.48 11.43
CA GLY A 228 14.81 10.99 11.02
C GLY A 228 15.12 10.81 9.53
N LEU A 229 14.10 10.51 8.71
CA LEU A 229 14.18 10.44 7.25
C LEU A 229 13.66 11.74 6.64
N HIS A 230 13.82 11.94 5.34
CA HIS A 230 13.13 13.01 4.61
C HIS A 230 12.84 12.61 3.16
N ILE A 231 11.78 13.18 2.61
CA ILE A 231 11.39 12.94 1.22
C ILE A 231 12.26 13.80 0.31
N ASN A 232 13.02 13.18 -0.60
CA ASN A 232 13.82 13.92 -1.58
C ASN A 232 13.17 13.96 -2.97
N LEU A 233 12.30 13.00 -3.26
CA LEU A 233 11.59 12.86 -4.52
C LEU A 233 10.16 12.44 -4.23
N LEU A 234 9.20 13.16 -4.78
CA LEU A 234 7.79 12.80 -4.80
C LEU A 234 7.34 12.67 -6.25
N SER A 235 7.18 11.43 -6.68
CA SER A 235 6.53 11.11 -7.94
C SER A 235 5.02 11.12 -7.75
N TYR A 236 4.30 11.84 -8.60
CA TYR A 236 2.85 11.91 -8.52
C TYR A 236 2.22 11.44 -9.82
N GLN A 237 1.13 10.70 -9.70
CA GLN A 237 0.41 10.13 -10.82
C GLN A 237 -1.01 10.72 -10.90
N ARG A 238 -1.94 9.93 -11.44
CA ARG A 238 -3.33 10.33 -11.62
C ARG A 238 -3.98 10.85 -10.34
N GLY A 239 -4.86 11.83 -10.51
CA GLY A 239 -5.53 12.55 -9.44
C GLY A 239 -4.68 13.66 -8.85
N LEU A 240 -3.37 13.64 -9.11
CA LEU A 240 -2.40 14.59 -8.59
C LEU A 240 -1.65 15.33 -9.72
N MET A 241 -2.10 15.21 -10.98
CA MET A 241 -1.43 15.85 -12.11
C MET A 241 -1.38 17.37 -11.99
N TRP A 242 -2.35 17.99 -11.31
CA TRP A 242 -2.36 19.41 -10.97
C TRP A 242 -1.15 19.85 -10.11
N MET A 243 -0.37 18.92 -9.54
CA MET A 243 0.92 19.23 -8.91
C MET A 243 2.00 19.65 -9.91
N SER A 244 1.76 19.56 -11.23
CA SER A 244 2.60 20.23 -12.22
C SER A 244 2.39 21.72 -12.30
N ASP A 245 1.26 22.23 -11.81
CA ASP A 245 0.81 23.60 -12.07
C ASP A 245 1.57 24.60 -11.20
N ASP A 246 1.84 25.79 -11.73
CA ASP A 246 2.61 26.84 -11.03
C ASP A 246 1.97 27.22 -9.69
N ASP A 247 0.64 27.25 -9.61
CA ASP A 247 -0.10 27.54 -8.36
C ASP A 247 0.24 26.53 -7.25
N PHE A 248 0.40 25.24 -7.59
CA PHE A 248 0.87 24.25 -6.63
C PHE A 248 2.32 24.51 -6.22
N ARG A 249 3.19 24.82 -7.20
CA ARG A 249 4.61 25.09 -6.98
C ARG A 249 4.85 26.28 -6.06
N ASP A 250 4.03 27.32 -6.20
CA ASP A 250 4.18 28.53 -5.44
C ASP A 250 3.42 28.54 -4.11
N GLY A 251 2.47 27.63 -3.92
CA GLY A 251 1.71 27.45 -2.68
C GLY A 251 2.04 26.13 -1.98
N ALA A 252 1.20 25.11 -2.19
CA ALA A 252 1.21 23.87 -1.42
C ALA A 252 2.54 23.10 -1.46
N ALA A 253 3.32 23.19 -2.54
CA ALA A 253 4.65 22.57 -2.58
C ALA A 253 5.57 23.14 -1.49
N LYS A 254 5.54 24.45 -1.24
CA LYS A 254 6.34 25.10 -0.19
C LYS A 254 5.88 24.65 1.20
N GLU A 255 4.57 24.53 1.41
CA GLU A 255 4.04 24.01 2.68
C GLU A 255 4.47 22.56 2.96
N LEU A 256 4.53 21.73 1.92
CA LEU A 256 5.00 20.34 2.03
C LEU A 256 6.52 20.27 2.26
N GLU A 257 7.29 21.18 1.65
CA GLU A 257 8.74 21.31 1.91
C GLU A 257 9.05 21.83 3.32
N GLU A 258 8.25 22.76 3.84
CA GLU A 258 8.31 23.19 5.23
C GLU A 258 8.03 22.02 6.19
N ALA A 259 6.98 21.25 5.91
CA ALA A 259 6.70 20.01 6.64
C ALA A 259 7.83 18.99 6.53
N ASN A 260 8.59 19.00 5.42
CA ASN A 260 9.79 18.21 5.17
C ASN A 260 11.07 18.78 5.87
N GLY A 261 10.88 19.66 6.85
CA GLY A 261 11.97 20.30 7.60
C GLY A 261 12.69 21.39 6.79
N GLY A 262 11.99 22.04 5.86
CA GLY A 262 12.53 23.04 4.94
C GLY A 262 13.39 22.46 3.82
N ARG A 263 13.40 21.13 3.66
CA ARG A 263 14.17 20.46 2.59
C ARG A 263 13.35 20.40 1.31
N ARG A 264 14.00 20.80 0.21
CA ARG A 264 13.41 20.76 -1.12
C ARG A 264 13.02 19.33 -1.51
N ILE A 265 11.82 19.19 -2.07
CA ILE A 265 11.33 17.95 -2.66
C ILE A 265 11.48 18.06 -4.17
N GLY A 266 12.07 17.06 -4.81
CA GLY A 266 11.98 16.89 -6.25
C GLY A 266 10.57 16.39 -6.58
N TRP A 267 9.88 17.01 -7.52
CA TRP A 267 8.50 16.64 -7.83
C TRP A 267 8.40 16.22 -9.28
N THR A 268 8.03 14.98 -9.54
CA THR A 268 8.06 14.43 -10.89
C THR A 268 6.71 13.81 -11.26
N PRO A 269 6.10 14.21 -12.37
CA PRO A 269 4.95 13.47 -12.86
C PRO A 269 5.43 12.07 -13.26
N ASP A 270 4.73 11.04 -12.80
CA ASP A 270 4.93 9.67 -13.24
C ASP A 270 3.73 9.27 -14.11
N ILE A 271 4.02 9.06 -15.40
CA ILE A 271 3.03 8.75 -16.43
C ILE A 271 2.78 7.22 -16.50
N GLY A 272 3.47 6.44 -15.65
CA GLY A 272 3.26 5.00 -15.53
C GLY A 272 1.85 4.64 -15.07
N TYR A 273 1.26 3.61 -15.68
CA TYR A 273 -0.08 3.09 -15.38
C TYR A 273 -0.15 2.21 -14.11
N ALA A 274 0.79 2.35 -13.19
CA ALA A 274 1.25 1.20 -12.42
C ALA A 274 0.31 0.65 -11.31
N MET A 275 -0.80 1.29 -10.93
CA MET A 275 -1.49 0.91 -9.68
C MET A 275 -3.02 0.74 -9.69
N GLU A 276 -3.70 0.91 -10.83
CA GLU A 276 -5.16 0.95 -10.81
C GLU A 276 -5.88 -0.38 -10.63
N ASP A 277 -5.28 -1.48 -11.07
CA ASP A 277 -6.01 -2.74 -11.09
C ASP A 277 -6.06 -3.44 -9.73
N SER A 278 -5.49 -2.86 -8.68
CA SER A 278 -5.25 -3.61 -7.45
C SER A 278 -6.50 -4.15 -6.76
N VAL A 279 -7.50 -3.28 -6.62
CA VAL A 279 -8.70 -3.65 -5.86
C VAL A 279 -9.85 -4.02 -6.75
N LEU A 280 -9.98 -3.38 -7.91
CA LEU A 280 -10.96 -3.83 -8.89
C LEU A 280 -10.61 -5.23 -9.40
N ALA A 281 -9.33 -5.56 -9.61
CA ALA A 281 -8.94 -6.93 -9.94
C ALA A 281 -9.05 -7.87 -8.73
N ALA A 282 -8.76 -7.43 -7.50
CA ALA A 282 -9.03 -8.24 -6.31
C ALA A 282 -10.52 -8.53 -6.12
N SER A 283 -11.40 -7.54 -6.29
CA SER A 283 -12.85 -7.65 -6.22
C SER A 283 -13.41 -8.49 -7.38
N LYS A 284 -12.98 -8.26 -8.63
CA LYS A 284 -13.34 -9.12 -9.77
C LYS A 284 -12.85 -10.56 -9.56
N ALA A 285 -11.63 -10.75 -9.06
CA ALA A 285 -11.13 -12.09 -8.74
C ALA A 285 -11.91 -12.77 -7.61
N ALA A 286 -12.42 -11.98 -6.64
CA ALA A 286 -13.22 -12.49 -5.52
C ALA A 286 -14.69 -12.76 -5.91
N PHE A 287 -15.27 -11.95 -6.78
CA PHE A 287 -16.72 -11.94 -7.04
C PHE A 287 -17.11 -12.32 -8.48
N GLY A 288 -16.15 -12.46 -9.40
CA GLY A 288 -16.38 -12.76 -10.83
C GLY A 288 -16.58 -11.50 -11.67
#